data_AF-A0A523IX46-F1
#
_entry.id   AF-A0A523IX46-F1
#
_cell.length_a   1.000
_cell.length_b   1.000
_cell.length_c   1.000
_cell.angle_alpha   90.00
_cell.angle_beta   90.00
_cell.angle_gamma   90.00
#
_symmetry.space_group_name_H-M   'P 1'
#
loop_
_entity.id
_entity.type
_entity.pdbx_description
1 polymer ?
#
loop_
_entity_poly.entity_id
_entity_poly.type
_entity_poly.pdbx_seq_one_letter_code
_entity_poly.pdbx_strand_id
1 'polypeptide(L)'
;MCGSLHASTIWTRVRSSETASSSSGTDRRSSRRLARRVYRSGPGYDSCGMSLGAGNMHIRVVHWVLIAALAVGCSVKPVSGRPELVPTSMEQERTIGREETLKLEEQVGFLEEERFVRYVQAIGRRLARQSPRQDVQYQFYVVELLGPNAFALSGGYVFVSRGLLALLNSEDELANVLAHEIGHVAARHAVKRFSLNAPVAIATDPGAWATGLVSQRLGQVVEGIGGLEGGLLLAPYSREQEREADRIGQELAAAAGWDPRGMASFLHTLKREEALSQGGPKRMRFLDSHPSTPERLQMTGERARELERSVIAPIASSHVDFLGRLEGLRVGPNPAEGQFIGRQFLHPDLSFSLSFPEGWKTYNARGRVTAIAPGADAVAVLEIVGRGDDPWEAARKLGEEADIRYSKEPEELLLGGKRVVRAIGLLRGKAVDLSWLPHDGYIYQITGICTESAFETYGERFASVVGSFEPLTAARRAQIRDVRLRLIPARGDESIEQLLKRAGSVWGPDEAAVANALETESPLHAGKLVKLPISEPYN
;
A
#
# COMPACT_ATOMS: atom_id res chain seq x y z
N MET A 1 10.82 -40.42 8.00
CA MET A 1 12.23 -40.37 8.43
C MET A 1 12.98 -39.44 7.49
N CYS A 2 13.67 -38.44 8.06
CA CYS A 2 14.74 -37.54 7.54
C CYS A 2 14.69 -37.06 6.08
N GLY A 3 14.66 -35.75 5.79
CA GLY A 3 15.77 -34.79 5.95
C GLY A 3 16.40 -34.58 4.55
N SER A 4 16.75 -33.40 4.03
CA SER A 4 17.38 -32.22 4.61
C SER A 4 17.42 -31.07 3.58
N LEU A 5 17.50 -29.84 4.11
CA LEU A 5 17.74 -28.54 3.46
C LEU A 5 18.98 -28.49 2.54
N HIS A 6 19.03 -27.51 1.62
CA HIS A 6 20.20 -26.61 1.44
C HIS A 6 19.82 -25.32 0.68
N ALA A 7 20.19 -24.18 1.27
CA ALA A 7 20.24 -22.85 0.66
C ALA A 7 21.65 -22.59 0.12
N SER A 8 21.80 -21.68 -0.85
CA SER A 8 23.11 -21.20 -1.32
C SER A 8 23.16 -19.68 -1.37
N THR A 9 24.11 -19.13 -0.62
CA THR A 9 24.52 -17.73 -0.58
C THR A 9 25.82 -17.59 -1.37
N ILE A 10 25.97 -16.54 -2.18
CA ILE A 10 27.18 -16.24 -2.95
C ILE A 10 27.93 -15.09 -2.27
N TRP A 11 29.18 -15.34 -1.89
CA TRP A 11 30.22 -14.36 -1.55
C TRP A 11 31.30 -14.40 -2.63
N THR A 12 31.72 -13.25 -3.15
CA THR A 12 32.93 -13.13 -3.98
C THR A 12 34.08 -12.54 -3.17
N ARG A 13 35.19 -13.29 -3.17
CA ARG A 13 36.47 -13.00 -2.53
C ARG A 13 37.47 -12.64 -3.63
N VAL A 14 38.23 -11.55 -3.46
CA VAL A 14 39.40 -11.26 -4.31
C VAL A 14 40.66 -11.17 -3.43
N ARG A 15 41.62 -12.03 -3.74
CA ARG A 15 43.08 -11.97 -3.46
C ARG A 15 43.72 -12.16 -4.85
N SER A 16 44.91 -11.71 -5.24
CA SER A 16 46.05 -11.01 -4.66
C SER A 16 47.08 -10.93 -5.79
N SER A 17 47.95 -9.91 -5.85
CA SER A 17 49.33 -10.12 -6.32
C SER A 17 50.24 -8.95 -5.94
N GLU A 18 51.43 -9.33 -5.47
CA GLU A 18 52.52 -8.53 -4.92
C GLU A 18 53.28 -7.71 -5.97
N THR A 19 54.04 -6.70 -5.52
CA THR A 19 55.49 -6.54 -5.80
C THR A 19 56.11 -5.47 -4.89
N ALA A 20 57.38 -5.68 -4.58
CA ALA A 20 58.14 -5.10 -3.47
C ALA A 20 58.93 -3.80 -3.80
N SER A 21 59.31 -3.04 -2.76
CA SER A 21 60.72 -2.79 -2.33
C SER A 21 60.94 -1.44 -1.63
N SER A 22 61.64 -1.49 -0.47
CA SER A 22 62.63 -0.55 0.15
C SER A 22 62.34 0.96 0.27
N SER A 23 62.80 1.75 1.25
CA SER A 23 63.51 1.60 2.53
C SER A 23 63.68 2.99 3.18
N SER A 24 63.71 3.02 4.53
CA SER A 24 64.57 3.84 5.42
C SER A 24 64.34 5.34 5.73
N GLY A 25 64.46 5.66 7.03
CA GLY A 25 65.13 6.85 7.61
C GLY A 25 64.21 7.98 8.10
N THR A 26 63.80 8.03 9.38
CA THR A 26 64.43 8.72 10.55
C THR A 26 64.64 10.24 10.44
N ASP A 27 63.90 10.97 11.30
CA ASP A 27 64.41 11.84 12.39
C ASP A 27 64.02 13.34 12.42
N ARG A 28 63.73 13.75 13.67
CA ARG A 28 63.95 15.05 14.34
C ARG A 28 63.17 16.34 13.98
N ARG A 29 62.31 16.66 14.96
CA ARG A 29 62.38 17.79 15.93
C ARG A 29 62.26 19.26 15.44
N SER A 30 61.38 19.93 16.20
CA SER A 30 61.52 21.29 16.78
C SER A 30 61.44 22.47 15.80
N SER A 31 60.87 23.63 16.10
CA SER A 31 60.43 24.24 17.36
C SER A 31 59.68 25.54 17.05
N ARG A 32 58.64 25.80 17.84
CA ARG A 32 58.33 27.07 18.53
C ARG A 32 58.48 28.42 17.77
N ARG A 33 57.32 29.08 17.72
CA ARG A 33 56.98 30.34 18.44
C ARG A 33 57.12 31.69 17.71
N LEU A 34 56.03 32.44 17.94
CA LEU A 34 55.91 33.89 18.14
C LEU A 34 56.07 34.76 16.88
N ALA A 35 55.41 35.90 16.72
CA ALA A 35 54.24 36.53 17.33
C ALA A 35 54.12 37.92 16.69
N ARG A 36 52.88 38.45 16.66
CA ARG A 36 52.51 39.88 16.65
C ARG A 36 52.86 40.69 15.40
N ARG A 37 52.24 41.85 15.12
CA ARG A 37 50.90 42.44 15.34
C ARG A 37 51.04 43.87 14.78
N VAL A 38 50.20 44.22 13.80
CA VAL A 38 49.55 45.54 13.55
C VAL A 38 50.40 46.78 13.25
N TYR A 39 50.01 47.51 12.20
CA TYR A 39 49.70 48.97 12.07
C TYR A 39 49.58 49.26 10.54
N ARG A 40 48.80 50.16 9.94
CA ARG A 40 47.68 51.07 10.26
C ARG A 40 47.29 51.75 8.92
N SER A 41 46.00 52.09 8.74
CA SER A 41 45.41 53.26 8.02
C SER A 41 45.79 53.64 6.56
N GLY A 42 44.74 53.93 5.74
CA GLY A 42 44.75 54.40 4.32
C GLY A 42 45.26 55.85 4.09
N PRO A 43 44.81 56.64 3.07
CA PRO A 43 43.63 56.53 2.18
C PRO A 43 43.82 56.89 0.67
N GLY A 44 42.76 56.71 -0.17
CA GLY A 44 42.28 57.72 -1.14
C GLY A 44 42.68 57.70 -2.64
N TYR A 45 41.64 57.82 -3.50
CA TYR A 45 41.53 58.45 -4.83
C TYR A 45 41.47 57.62 -6.15
N ASP A 46 40.30 57.79 -6.81
CA ASP A 46 39.97 58.08 -8.22
C ASP A 46 40.16 57.10 -9.40
N SER A 47 38.99 56.69 -9.92
CA SER A 47 38.51 56.59 -11.32
C SER A 47 39.51 56.59 -12.50
N CYS A 48 39.35 55.61 -13.41
CA CYS A 48 38.74 55.71 -14.76
C CYS A 48 39.24 54.56 -15.64
N GLY A 49 38.36 53.96 -16.45
CA GLY A 49 38.61 52.68 -17.13
C GLY A 49 39.16 52.77 -18.55
N MET A 50 39.46 51.59 -19.11
CA MET A 50 38.97 51.18 -20.44
C MET A 50 39.22 49.67 -20.67
N SER A 51 38.23 49.06 -21.31
CA SER A 51 38.04 47.65 -21.62
C SER A 51 38.54 47.32 -23.03
N LEU A 52 39.08 46.10 -23.23
CA LEU A 52 39.10 45.42 -24.53
C LEU A 52 38.85 43.91 -24.37
N GLY A 53 37.60 43.50 -24.65
CA GLY A 53 37.24 42.48 -25.64
C GLY A 53 37.70 41.02 -25.49
N ALA A 54 36.83 40.17 -24.92
CA ALA A 54 36.74 38.74 -25.25
C ALA A 54 35.35 38.19 -24.87
N GLY A 55 34.32 38.49 -25.66
CA GLY A 55 32.97 38.01 -25.38
C GLY A 55 32.21 37.81 -26.69
N ASN A 56 32.35 36.63 -27.31
CA ASN A 56 31.40 36.16 -28.33
C ASN A 56 31.51 34.65 -28.66
N MET A 57 32.49 33.91 -28.14
CA MET A 57 32.62 32.47 -28.42
C MET A 57 31.81 31.58 -27.48
N HIS A 58 31.57 31.99 -26.23
CA HIS A 58 30.83 31.20 -25.25
C HIS A 58 29.30 31.19 -25.45
N ILE A 59 28.72 32.24 -26.04
CA ILE A 59 27.26 32.38 -26.18
C ILE A 59 26.71 31.41 -27.23
N ARG A 60 27.49 31.09 -28.29
CA ARG A 60 27.05 30.18 -29.35
C ARG A 60 27.05 28.71 -28.93
N VAL A 61 28.01 28.27 -28.12
CA VAL A 61 28.05 26.88 -27.61
C VAL A 61 26.93 26.63 -26.61
N VAL A 62 26.62 27.62 -25.75
CA VAL A 62 25.51 27.54 -24.79
C VAL A 62 24.15 27.48 -25.50
N HIS A 63 23.97 28.20 -26.61
CA HIS A 63 22.73 28.13 -27.40
C HIS A 63 22.51 26.75 -28.05
N TRP A 64 23.55 26.10 -28.57
CA TRP A 64 23.42 24.76 -29.15
C TRP A 64 23.18 23.66 -28.09
N VAL A 65 23.75 23.80 -26.89
CA VAL A 65 23.49 22.88 -25.76
C VAL A 65 22.07 23.06 -25.20
N LEU A 66 21.54 24.29 -25.13
CA LEU A 66 20.16 24.56 -24.72
C LEU A 66 19.13 24.05 -25.74
N ILE A 67 19.42 24.15 -27.05
CA ILE A 67 18.55 23.61 -28.11
C ILE A 67 18.62 22.07 -28.12
N ALA A 68 19.78 21.46 -27.86
CA ALA A 68 19.92 20.01 -27.72
C ALA A 68 19.22 19.47 -26.44
N ALA A 69 19.24 20.22 -25.33
CA ALA A 69 18.54 19.85 -24.10
C ALA A 69 17.01 19.93 -24.23
N LEU A 70 16.48 20.83 -25.07
CA LEU A 70 15.05 20.89 -25.39
C LEU A 70 14.56 19.73 -26.27
N ALA A 71 15.46 19.00 -26.94
CA ALA A 71 15.10 17.88 -27.81
C ALA A 71 14.90 16.55 -27.05
N VAL A 72 15.31 16.44 -25.78
CA VAL A 72 15.30 15.16 -25.02
C VAL A 72 13.99 14.94 -24.24
N GLY A 73 13.07 15.94 -24.20
CA GLY A 73 11.83 15.88 -23.39
C GLY A 73 10.52 15.70 -24.16
N CYS A 74 10.54 15.58 -25.48
CA CYS A 74 9.32 15.47 -26.29
C CYS A 74 8.83 14.02 -26.39
N SER A 75 8.03 13.57 -25.43
CA SER A 75 7.23 12.35 -25.60
C SER A 75 5.90 12.69 -26.27
N VAL A 76 5.58 12.00 -27.38
CA VAL A 76 4.29 12.10 -28.06
C VAL A 76 3.25 11.33 -27.25
N LYS A 77 2.05 11.90 -27.01
CA LYS A 77 0.93 11.14 -26.41
C LYS A 77 0.70 9.86 -27.21
N PRO A 78 0.85 8.65 -26.62
CA PRO A 78 0.56 7.39 -27.33
C PRO A 78 -0.89 7.34 -27.83
N VAL A 79 -1.78 8.05 -27.12
CA VAL A 79 -3.22 8.01 -27.34
C VAL A 79 -3.75 9.19 -28.17
N SER A 80 -3.19 10.39 -28.04
CA SER A 80 -3.72 11.60 -28.69
C SER A 80 -2.75 12.28 -29.67
N GLY A 81 -1.54 11.77 -29.86
CA GLY A 81 -0.59 12.24 -30.86
C GLY A 81 -0.01 13.66 -30.66
N ARG A 82 -0.33 14.36 -29.58
CA ARG A 82 0.21 15.71 -29.29
C ARG A 82 1.46 15.63 -28.40
N PRO A 83 2.48 16.49 -28.61
CA PRO A 83 3.64 16.58 -27.72
C PRO A 83 3.20 17.18 -26.36
N GLU A 84 3.56 16.50 -25.27
CA GLU A 84 3.31 16.96 -23.90
C GLU A 84 4.60 16.73 -23.09
N LEU A 85 5.07 17.76 -22.40
CA LEU A 85 6.27 17.68 -21.56
C LEU A 85 5.93 16.92 -20.28
N VAL A 86 6.23 15.63 -20.25
CA VAL A 86 6.27 14.84 -19.02
C VAL A 86 7.75 14.54 -18.74
N PRO A 87 8.39 15.24 -17.80
CA PRO A 87 9.85 15.16 -17.61
C PRO A 87 10.33 13.81 -17.05
N THR A 88 9.43 12.92 -16.66
CA THR A 88 9.75 11.59 -16.13
C THR A 88 10.02 10.60 -17.27
N SER A 89 11.18 9.94 -17.24
CA SER A 89 11.53 8.87 -18.19
C SER A 89 10.79 7.56 -17.87
N MET A 90 10.75 6.64 -18.83
CA MET A 90 10.15 5.31 -18.63
C MET A 90 10.84 4.49 -17.55
N GLU A 91 12.17 4.59 -17.47
CA GLU A 91 12.95 3.93 -16.42
C GLU A 91 12.60 4.48 -15.04
N GLN A 92 12.45 5.80 -14.92
CA GLN A 92 12.02 6.44 -13.67
C GLN A 92 10.61 6.02 -13.27
N GLU A 93 9.65 5.97 -14.20
CA GLU A 93 8.30 5.47 -13.91
C GLU A 93 8.33 4.06 -13.33
N ARG A 94 9.14 3.18 -13.93
CA ARG A 94 9.27 1.78 -13.51
C ARG A 94 9.88 1.67 -12.12
N THR A 95 10.92 2.46 -11.83
CA THR A 95 11.57 2.48 -10.51
C THR A 95 10.62 2.98 -9.44
N ILE A 96 9.96 4.12 -9.66
CA ILE A 96 8.98 4.68 -8.73
C ILE A 96 7.84 3.68 -8.49
N GLY A 97 7.28 3.11 -9.56
CA GLY A 97 6.24 2.10 -9.46
C GLY A 97 6.66 0.87 -8.64
N ARG A 98 7.90 0.40 -8.82
CA ARG A 98 8.44 -0.74 -8.06
C ARG A 98 8.57 -0.43 -6.58
N GLU A 99 9.13 0.73 -6.24
CA GLU A 99 9.32 1.13 -4.84
C GLU A 99 7.98 1.32 -4.12
N GLU A 100 7.01 1.96 -4.77
CA GLU A 100 5.66 2.12 -4.22
C GLU A 100 4.92 0.78 -4.12
N THR A 101 5.17 -0.16 -5.03
CA THR A 101 4.66 -1.55 -4.94
C THR A 101 5.19 -2.27 -3.70
N LEU A 102 6.48 -2.12 -3.38
CA LEU A 102 7.07 -2.73 -2.18
C LEU A 102 6.47 -2.15 -0.89
N LYS A 103 6.28 -0.83 -0.82
CA LYS A 103 5.61 -0.18 0.32
C LYS A 103 4.15 -0.63 0.45
N LEU A 104 3.44 -0.76 -0.68
CA LEU A 104 2.07 -1.25 -0.69
C LEU A 104 1.97 -2.69 -0.18
N GLU A 105 2.91 -3.56 -0.59
CA GLU A 105 2.98 -4.94 -0.12
C GLU A 105 3.20 -5.01 1.39
N GLU A 106 4.05 -4.14 1.94
CA GLU A 106 4.28 -4.04 3.40
C GLU A 106 3.02 -3.59 4.15
N GLN A 107 2.27 -2.62 3.62
CA GLN A 107 1.12 -2.02 4.29
C GLN A 107 -0.17 -2.83 4.15
N VAL A 108 -0.44 -3.34 2.95
CA VAL A 108 -1.72 -3.97 2.59
C VAL A 108 -1.58 -5.47 2.41
N GLY A 109 -0.43 -5.95 1.94
CA GLY A 109 -0.23 -7.36 1.60
C GLY A 109 -0.83 -7.77 0.25
N PHE A 110 -0.22 -8.78 -0.36
CA PHE A 110 -0.73 -9.44 -1.56
C PHE A 110 -1.40 -10.76 -1.22
N LEU A 111 -2.44 -11.09 -1.99
CA LEU A 111 -3.17 -12.33 -1.85
C LEU A 111 -2.29 -13.49 -2.33
N GLU A 112 -2.04 -14.46 -1.45
CA GLU A 112 -1.14 -15.60 -1.73
C GLU A 112 -1.82 -16.70 -2.55
N GLU A 113 -3.16 -16.73 -2.58
CA GLU A 113 -3.93 -17.76 -3.29
C GLU A 113 -3.79 -17.64 -4.81
N GLU A 114 -2.83 -18.39 -5.36
CA GLU A 114 -2.42 -18.30 -6.77
C GLU A 114 -3.55 -18.45 -7.77
N ARG A 115 -4.62 -19.19 -7.46
CA ARG A 115 -5.76 -19.38 -8.37
C ARG A 115 -6.43 -18.05 -8.74
N PHE A 116 -6.60 -17.14 -7.77
CA PHE A 116 -7.22 -15.83 -8.00
C PHE A 116 -6.25 -14.91 -8.73
N VAL A 117 -4.98 -14.91 -8.30
CA VAL A 117 -3.93 -14.10 -8.91
C VAL A 117 -3.71 -14.49 -10.38
N ARG A 118 -3.58 -15.78 -10.69
CA ARG A 118 -3.39 -16.28 -12.06
C ARG A 118 -4.58 -15.92 -12.96
N TYR A 119 -5.80 -15.97 -12.43
CA TYR A 119 -7.00 -15.62 -13.18
C TYR A 119 -7.02 -14.12 -13.53
N VAL A 120 -6.80 -13.23 -12.55
CA VAL A 120 -6.66 -11.78 -12.77
C VAL A 120 -5.52 -11.48 -13.76
N GLN A 121 -4.36 -12.12 -13.60
CA GLN A 121 -3.22 -11.96 -14.51
C GLN A 121 -3.51 -12.45 -15.93
N ALA A 122 -4.35 -13.49 -16.11
CA ALA A 122 -4.70 -13.98 -17.44
C ALA A 122 -5.57 -12.96 -18.19
N ILE A 123 -6.56 -12.36 -17.52
CA ILE A 123 -7.39 -11.28 -18.06
C ILE A 123 -6.53 -10.05 -18.34
N GLY A 124 -5.79 -9.57 -17.33
CA GLY A 124 -4.94 -8.38 -17.41
C GLY A 124 -3.91 -8.46 -18.54
N ARG A 125 -3.18 -9.58 -18.68
CA ARG A 125 -2.21 -9.76 -19.78
C ARG A 125 -2.86 -9.75 -21.16
N ARG A 126 -4.09 -10.24 -21.29
CA ARG A 126 -4.82 -10.22 -22.56
C ARG A 126 -5.29 -8.81 -22.93
N LEU A 127 -5.75 -8.03 -21.96
CA LEU A 127 -6.06 -6.60 -22.14
C LEU A 127 -4.81 -5.79 -22.47
N ALA A 128 -3.71 -6.01 -21.73
CA ALA A 128 -2.46 -5.26 -21.91
C ALA A 128 -1.88 -5.39 -23.32
N ARG A 129 -2.09 -6.54 -23.99
CA ARG A 129 -1.68 -6.72 -25.41
C ARG A 129 -2.39 -5.76 -26.37
N GLN A 130 -3.57 -5.26 -26.01
CA GLN A 130 -4.30 -4.25 -26.79
C GLN A 130 -3.89 -2.81 -26.42
N SER A 131 -3.09 -2.62 -25.36
CA SER A 131 -2.73 -1.29 -24.86
C SER A 131 -1.96 -0.49 -25.93
N PRO A 132 -2.22 0.82 -26.08
CA PRO A 132 -1.38 1.67 -26.92
C PRO A 132 0.03 1.89 -26.34
N ARG A 133 0.27 1.55 -25.06
CA ARG A 133 1.60 1.61 -24.40
C ARG A 133 2.25 0.22 -24.34
N GLN A 134 2.82 -0.22 -25.46
CA GLN A 134 3.53 -1.51 -25.56
C GLN A 134 4.94 -1.49 -24.95
N ASP A 135 5.44 -0.29 -24.63
CA ASP A 135 6.72 -0.03 -23.95
C ASP A 135 6.65 -0.29 -22.42
N VAL A 136 5.46 -0.55 -21.87
CA VAL A 136 5.23 -0.85 -20.45
C VAL A 136 5.11 -2.34 -20.20
N GLN A 137 5.82 -2.81 -19.18
CA GLN A 137 5.67 -4.17 -18.65
C GLN A 137 4.55 -4.21 -17.59
N TYR A 138 3.33 -4.49 -18.04
CA TYR A 138 2.17 -4.60 -17.15
C TYR A 138 2.28 -5.81 -16.20
N GLN A 139 2.01 -5.56 -14.93
CA GLN A 139 2.01 -6.55 -13.86
C GLN A 139 0.72 -6.42 -13.05
N PHE A 140 0.08 -7.54 -12.73
CA PHE A 140 -1.23 -7.56 -12.09
C PHE A 140 -1.15 -8.30 -10.76
N TYR A 141 -1.67 -7.66 -9.72
CA TYR A 141 -1.63 -8.12 -8.35
C TYR A 141 -3.03 -8.11 -7.75
N VAL A 142 -3.29 -9.05 -6.85
CA VAL A 142 -4.48 -9.03 -6.00
C VAL A 142 -4.03 -8.66 -4.59
N VAL A 143 -4.66 -7.66 -3.98
CA VAL A 143 -4.30 -7.15 -2.66
C VAL A 143 -5.33 -7.56 -1.59
N GLU A 144 -4.87 -7.69 -0.35
CA GLU A 144 -5.68 -8.14 0.80
C GLU A 144 -6.69 -7.09 1.31
N LEU A 145 -6.82 -5.96 0.60
CA LEU A 145 -7.74 -4.88 0.95
C LEU A 145 -9.22 -5.35 0.95
N LEU A 146 -9.92 -5.06 2.05
CA LEU A 146 -11.33 -5.39 2.25
C LEU A 146 -12.29 -4.51 1.46
N GLY A 147 -11.96 -3.23 1.29
CA GLY A 147 -12.77 -2.31 0.51
C GLY A 147 -12.68 -2.64 -0.99
N PRO A 148 -13.78 -2.53 -1.75
CA PRO A 148 -13.75 -2.77 -3.19
C PRO A 148 -12.95 -1.66 -3.88
N ASN A 149 -11.79 -2.00 -4.43
CA ASN A 149 -10.90 -1.05 -5.09
C ASN A 149 -10.08 -1.72 -6.19
N ALA A 150 -9.66 -0.93 -7.17
CA ALA A 150 -8.64 -1.23 -8.15
C ALA A 150 -7.89 0.06 -8.44
N PHE A 151 -6.59 -0.03 -8.72
CA PHE A 151 -5.78 1.14 -9.00
C PHE A 151 -4.50 0.75 -9.76
N ALA A 152 -3.91 1.71 -10.44
CA ALA A 152 -2.61 1.55 -11.09
C ALA A 152 -1.55 2.51 -10.54
N LEU A 153 -0.33 1.99 -10.43
CA LEU A 153 0.88 2.78 -10.20
C LEU A 153 1.64 2.99 -11.52
N SER A 154 2.52 4.00 -11.53
CA SER A 154 3.44 4.28 -12.64
C SER A 154 4.23 3.03 -13.04
N GLY A 155 4.60 2.89 -14.32
CA GLY A 155 5.39 1.75 -14.77
C GLY A 155 4.63 0.44 -14.97
N GLY A 156 3.29 0.44 -14.86
CA GLY A 156 2.44 -0.69 -15.27
C GLY A 156 2.02 -1.66 -14.17
N TYR A 157 2.16 -1.29 -12.91
CA TYR A 157 1.69 -2.11 -11.78
C TYR A 157 0.21 -1.83 -11.54
N VAL A 158 -0.63 -2.84 -11.70
CA VAL A 158 -2.09 -2.76 -11.58
C VAL A 158 -2.54 -3.68 -10.44
N PHE A 159 -3.36 -3.14 -9.55
CA PHE A 159 -3.82 -3.81 -8.34
C PHE A 159 -5.33 -3.91 -8.34
N VAL A 160 -5.85 -5.05 -7.89
CA VAL A 160 -7.27 -5.25 -7.61
C VAL A 160 -7.44 -5.80 -6.21
N SER A 161 -8.38 -5.25 -5.43
CA SER A 161 -8.64 -5.75 -4.09
C SER A 161 -9.49 -7.01 -4.11
N ARG A 162 -9.30 -7.90 -3.13
CA ARG A 162 -10.22 -9.02 -2.93
C ARG A 162 -11.64 -8.56 -2.61
N GLY A 163 -11.80 -7.40 -1.97
CA GLY A 163 -13.11 -6.76 -1.79
C GLY A 163 -13.82 -6.50 -3.12
N LEU A 164 -13.08 -6.07 -4.16
CA LEU A 164 -13.64 -5.85 -5.49
C LEU A 164 -14.03 -7.17 -6.15
N LEU A 165 -13.15 -8.18 -6.05
CA LEU A 165 -13.42 -9.51 -6.58
C LEU A 165 -14.70 -10.13 -6.01
N ALA A 166 -15.01 -9.89 -4.73
CA ALA A 166 -16.23 -10.40 -4.09
C ALA A 166 -17.53 -9.77 -4.64
N LEU A 167 -17.46 -8.56 -5.20
CA LEU A 167 -18.63 -7.85 -5.74
C LEU A 167 -18.91 -8.14 -7.23
N LEU A 168 -17.91 -8.62 -7.98
CA LEU A 168 -18.03 -8.84 -9.42
C LEU A 168 -19.01 -9.96 -9.76
N ASN A 169 -19.89 -9.72 -10.74
CA ASN A 169 -20.92 -10.65 -11.22
C ASN A 169 -20.66 -11.17 -12.63
N SER A 170 -19.63 -10.69 -13.33
CA SER A 170 -19.21 -11.28 -14.61
C SER A 170 -17.71 -11.08 -14.87
N GLU A 171 -17.15 -11.89 -15.77
CA GLU A 171 -15.79 -11.69 -16.26
C GLU A 171 -15.66 -10.37 -17.04
N ASP A 172 -16.74 -9.94 -17.72
CA ASP A 172 -16.77 -8.66 -18.43
C ASP A 172 -16.57 -7.48 -17.46
N GLU A 173 -17.20 -7.50 -16.28
CA GLU A 173 -16.98 -6.47 -15.26
C GLU A 173 -15.51 -6.41 -14.80
N LEU A 174 -14.90 -7.57 -14.49
CA LEU A 174 -13.50 -7.64 -14.08
C LEU A 174 -12.57 -7.12 -15.19
N ALA A 175 -12.81 -7.56 -16.43
CA ALA A 175 -12.03 -7.13 -17.58
C ALA A 175 -12.12 -5.62 -17.79
N ASN A 176 -13.31 -5.03 -17.67
CA ASN A 176 -13.48 -3.59 -17.82
C ASN A 176 -12.80 -2.78 -16.71
N VAL A 177 -12.86 -3.24 -15.45
CA VAL A 177 -12.12 -2.60 -14.34
C VAL A 177 -10.61 -2.61 -14.60
N LEU A 178 -10.06 -3.76 -14.98
CA LEU A 178 -8.63 -3.86 -15.30
C LEU A 178 -8.26 -3.04 -16.54
N ALA A 179 -9.15 -2.98 -17.54
CA ALA A 179 -8.93 -2.19 -18.75
C ALA A 179 -8.92 -0.68 -18.46
N HIS A 180 -9.76 -0.21 -17.55
CA HIS A 180 -9.76 1.17 -17.05
C HIS A 180 -8.44 1.54 -16.40
N GLU A 181 -7.93 0.67 -15.52
CA GLU A 181 -6.62 0.87 -14.90
C GLU A 181 -5.47 0.87 -15.92
N ILE A 182 -5.54 -0.01 -16.93
CA ILE A 182 -4.60 0.02 -18.06
C ILE A 182 -4.73 1.34 -18.84
N GLY A 183 -5.93 1.89 -18.98
CA GLY A 183 -6.20 3.21 -19.56
C GLY A 183 -5.50 4.34 -18.81
N HIS A 184 -5.57 4.35 -17.47
CA HIS A 184 -4.80 5.29 -16.64
C HIS A 184 -3.29 5.19 -16.86
N VAL A 185 -2.76 3.96 -16.95
CA VAL A 185 -1.34 3.74 -17.25
C VAL A 185 -1.02 4.23 -18.66
N ALA A 186 -1.83 3.89 -19.67
CA ALA A 186 -1.61 4.27 -21.05
C ALA A 186 -1.58 5.79 -21.24
N ALA A 187 -2.46 6.51 -20.53
CA ALA A 187 -2.53 7.97 -20.55
C ALA A 187 -1.57 8.66 -19.55
N ARG A 188 -0.74 7.89 -18.82
CA ARG A 188 0.24 8.37 -17.83
C ARG A 188 -0.38 9.22 -16.71
N HIS A 189 -1.63 8.95 -16.30
CA HIS A 189 -2.36 9.81 -15.35
C HIS A 189 -1.70 9.90 -13.97
N ALA A 190 -1.14 8.80 -13.46
CA ALA A 190 -0.41 8.81 -12.19
C ALA A 190 0.83 9.73 -12.23
N VAL A 191 1.56 9.72 -13.34
CA VAL A 191 2.76 10.56 -13.54
C VAL A 191 2.38 12.04 -13.65
N LYS A 192 1.29 12.34 -14.36
CA LYS A 192 0.73 13.70 -14.45
C LYS A 192 0.30 14.21 -13.08
N ARG A 193 -0.41 13.37 -12.31
CA ARG A 193 -0.83 13.67 -10.93
C ARG A 193 0.39 13.93 -10.02
N PHE A 194 1.46 13.15 -10.17
CA PHE A 194 2.70 13.38 -9.44
C PHE A 194 3.34 14.72 -9.84
N SER A 195 3.49 14.98 -11.13
CA SER A 195 4.17 16.18 -11.65
C SER A 195 3.48 17.48 -11.23
N LEU A 196 2.14 17.45 -11.10
CA LEU A 196 1.34 18.60 -10.67
C LEU A 196 1.39 18.84 -9.15
N ASN A 197 1.67 17.81 -8.34
CA ASN A 197 1.69 17.88 -6.88
C ASN A 197 3.10 17.86 -6.27
N ALA A 198 4.14 17.70 -7.08
CA ALA A 198 5.52 17.77 -6.62
C ALA A 198 5.88 19.23 -6.23
N PRO A 199 6.54 19.46 -5.08
CA PRO A 199 7.13 20.77 -4.77
C PRO A 199 7.98 21.25 -5.95
N VAL A 200 7.90 22.54 -6.31
CA VAL A 200 8.63 23.14 -7.45
C VAL A 200 10.13 22.81 -7.42
N ALA A 201 10.72 22.61 -6.25
CA ALA A 201 12.11 22.21 -6.06
C ALA A 201 12.43 20.76 -6.51
N ILE A 202 11.47 19.83 -6.44
CA ILE A 202 11.60 18.45 -6.95
C ILE A 202 11.31 18.40 -8.45
N ALA A 203 10.34 19.19 -8.92
CA ALA A 203 9.97 19.25 -10.34
C ALA A 203 11.07 19.87 -11.23
N THR A 204 11.95 20.71 -10.67
CA THR A 204 12.98 21.45 -11.42
C THR A 204 14.42 20.96 -11.20
N ASP A 205 14.65 19.96 -10.34
CA ASP A 205 15.97 19.38 -10.09
C ASP A 205 16.14 18.02 -10.79
N PRO A 206 16.79 17.94 -11.96
CA PRO A 206 17.05 16.67 -12.65
C PRO A 206 17.91 15.68 -11.84
N GLY A 207 18.68 16.14 -10.84
CA GLY A 207 19.49 15.29 -9.96
C GLY A 207 18.70 14.58 -8.87
N ALA A 208 17.59 15.16 -8.40
CA ALA A 208 16.71 14.56 -7.39
C ALA A 208 16.01 13.28 -7.90
N TRP A 209 15.74 13.20 -9.20
CA TRP A 209 15.12 12.04 -9.85
C TRP A 209 16.10 10.91 -10.15
N ALA A 210 17.38 11.25 -10.36
CA ALA A 210 18.45 10.28 -10.62
C ALA A 210 18.96 9.58 -9.35
N THR A 211 18.69 10.14 -8.17
CA THR A 211 19.27 9.70 -6.88
C THR A 211 18.30 8.92 -5.98
N GLY A 212 17.05 8.70 -6.40
CA GLY A 212 16.05 7.99 -5.58
C GLY A 212 15.50 8.78 -4.38
N LEU A 213 15.95 10.03 -4.17
CA LEU A 213 15.53 10.90 -3.06
C LEU A 213 14.02 11.23 -3.06
N VAL A 214 13.35 11.07 -4.20
CA VAL A 214 11.89 11.22 -4.33
C VAL A 214 11.14 10.17 -3.49
N SER A 215 11.63 8.93 -3.41
CA SER A 215 10.95 7.83 -2.70
C SER A 215 11.09 7.92 -1.18
N GLN A 216 12.20 8.48 -0.70
CA GLN A 216 12.43 8.78 0.72
C GLN A 216 11.53 9.93 1.21
N ARG A 217 11.35 10.99 0.40
CA ARG A 217 10.45 12.11 0.75
C ARG A 217 8.97 11.72 0.64
N LEU A 218 8.62 10.79 -0.25
CA LEU A 218 7.30 10.17 -0.30
C LEU A 218 7.00 9.34 0.96
N GLY A 219 8.00 8.64 1.51
CA GLY A 219 7.86 7.90 2.78
C GLY A 219 7.49 8.81 3.97
N GLN A 220 8.09 10.00 4.05
CA GLN A 220 7.84 10.95 5.14
C GLN A 220 6.48 11.65 5.09
N VAL A 221 5.81 11.70 3.92
CA VAL A 221 4.44 12.23 3.79
C VAL A 221 3.40 11.18 4.21
N VAL A 222 3.75 9.89 4.19
CA VAL A 222 2.87 8.77 4.55
C VAL A 222 2.87 8.45 6.06
N GLU A 223 3.88 8.90 6.80
CA GLU A 223 4.12 8.56 8.22
C GLU A 223 3.44 9.49 9.26
N GLY A 224 2.59 10.43 8.84
CA GLY A 224 1.91 11.35 9.76
C GLY A 224 0.80 10.70 10.59
N ILE A 225 1.14 10.19 11.79
CA ILE A 225 0.26 9.98 12.96
C ILE A 225 -1.13 9.39 12.60
N GLY A 226 -1.16 8.22 11.94
CA GLY A 226 -2.43 7.62 11.51
C GLY A 226 -2.31 6.52 10.45
N GLY A 227 -1.16 6.42 9.75
CA GLY A 227 -0.66 5.24 9.04
C GLY A 227 -1.57 4.51 8.04
N LEU A 228 -2.69 5.09 7.60
CA LEU A 228 -3.57 4.53 6.57
C LEU A 228 -3.99 5.56 5.51
N GLU A 229 -3.31 6.70 5.44
CA GLU A 229 -3.57 7.71 4.43
C GLU A 229 -2.36 7.82 3.50
N GLY A 230 -2.26 6.86 2.58
CA GLY A 230 -1.48 7.02 1.35
C GLY A 230 -2.07 8.15 0.51
N GLY A 231 -1.87 9.41 0.95
CA GLY A 231 -2.55 10.59 0.43
C GLY A 231 -2.41 10.81 -1.07
N LEU A 232 -1.41 10.20 -1.72
CA LEU A 232 -1.24 10.23 -3.17
C LEU A 232 -1.94 9.07 -3.92
N LEU A 233 -2.12 7.90 -3.29
CA LEU A 233 -2.88 6.77 -3.82
C LEU A 233 -4.39 7.07 -3.82
N LEU A 234 -4.86 7.77 -2.80
CA LEU A 234 -6.27 8.12 -2.60
C LEU A 234 -6.67 9.45 -3.23
N ALA A 235 -5.73 10.20 -3.82
CA ALA A 235 -6.05 11.45 -4.49
C ALA A 235 -6.94 11.18 -5.72
N PRO A 236 -8.16 11.75 -5.80
CA PRO A 236 -9.08 11.45 -6.89
C PRO A 236 -8.53 11.94 -8.23
N TYR A 237 -8.77 11.17 -9.29
CA TYR A 237 -8.51 11.63 -10.65
C TYR A 237 -9.50 12.72 -11.08
N SER A 238 -9.07 13.58 -12.01
CA SER A 238 -9.98 14.58 -12.57
C SER A 238 -11.05 13.92 -13.45
N ARG A 239 -12.19 14.59 -13.64
CA ARG A 239 -13.27 14.09 -14.51
C ARG A 239 -12.81 13.79 -15.92
N GLU A 240 -11.86 14.57 -16.45
CA GLU A 240 -11.31 14.35 -17.79
C GLU A 240 -10.42 13.11 -17.84
N GLN A 241 -9.61 12.90 -16.80
CA GLN A 241 -8.79 11.69 -16.68
C GLN A 241 -9.64 10.42 -16.57
N GLU A 242 -10.75 10.50 -15.84
CA GLU A 242 -11.70 9.39 -15.76
C GLU A 242 -12.37 9.11 -17.11
N ARG A 243 -12.84 10.13 -17.84
CA ARG A 243 -13.42 9.96 -19.18
C ARG A 243 -12.42 9.38 -20.19
N GLU A 244 -11.17 9.85 -20.17
CA GLU A 244 -10.12 9.32 -21.05
C GLU A 244 -9.82 7.84 -20.72
N ALA A 245 -9.78 7.47 -19.44
CA ALA A 245 -9.57 6.10 -19.01
C ALA A 245 -10.77 5.18 -19.31
N ASP A 246 -12.01 5.63 -19.08
CA ASP A 246 -13.24 4.92 -19.44
C ASP A 246 -13.23 4.60 -20.94
N ARG A 247 -12.92 5.61 -21.76
CA ARG A 247 -12.82 5.48 -23.21
C ARG A 247 -11.79 4.41 -23.62
N ILE A 248 -10.55 4.55 -23.16
CA ILE A 248 -9.46 3.64 -23.52
C ILE A 248 -9.82 2.23 -23.02
N GLY A 249 -10.28 2.10 -21.78
CA GLY A 249 -10.64 0.83 -21.17
C GLY A 249 -11.71 0.07 -21.96
N GLN A 250 -12.76 0.76 -22.41
CA GLN A 250 -13.81 0.15 -23.23
C GLN A 250 -13.30 -0.31 -24.60
N GLU A 251 -12.43 0.47 -25.25
CA GLU A 251 -11.77 0.08 -26.50
C GLU A 251 -10.91 -1.19 -26.31
N LEU A 252 -10.14 -1.25 -25.22
CA LEU A 252 -9.31 -2.40 -24.87
C LEU A 252 -10.15 -3.65 -24.58
N ALA A 253 -11.24 -3.50 -23.81
CA ALA A 253 -12.15 -4.59 -23.50
C ALA A 253 -12.80 -5.15 -24.78
N ALA A 254 -13.33 -4.27 -25.64
CA ALA A 254 -13.93 -4.64 -26.93
C ALA A 254 -12.94 -5.39 -27.82
N ALA A 255 -11.74 -4.83 -28.00
CA ALA A 255 -10.67 -5.41 -28.81
C ALA A 255 -10.17 -6.75 -28.26
N ALA A 256 -10.14 -6.90 -26.93
CA ALA A 256 -9.78 -8.15 -26.29
C ALA A 256 -10.92 -9.16 -26.21
N GLY A 257 -12.12 -8.82 -26.68
CA GLY A 257 -13.27 -9.71 -26.81
C GLY A 257 -14.16 -9.83 -25.58
N TRP A 258 -14.11 -8.87 -24.65
CA TRP A 258 -15.07 -8.71 -23.56
C TRP A 258 -16.13 -7.64 -23.89
N ASP A 259 -17.26 -7.70 -23.22
CA ASP A 259 -18.36 -6.74 -23.40
C ASP A 259 -18.04 -5.40 -22.70
N PRO A 260 -17.94 -4.27 -23.43
CA PRO A 260 -17.63 -2.97 -22.83
C PRO A 260 -18.72 -2.43 -21.88
N ARG A 261 -19.91 -3.04 -21.88
CA ARG A 261 -20.99 -2.72 -20.94
C ARG A 261 -20.67 -3.15 -19.51
N GLY A 262 -19.67 -4.01 -19.32
CA GLY A 262 -19.21 -4.44 -18.00
C GLY A 262 -18.84 -3.28 -17.08
N MET A 263 -18.26 -2.19 -17.61
CA MET A 263 -17.94 -1.01 -16.78
C MET A 263 -19.19 -0.36 -16.18
N ALA A 264 -20.24 -0.14 -17.00
CA ALA A 264 -21.47 0.48 -16.54
C ALA A 264 -22.19 -0.39 -15.48
N SER A 265 -22.21 -1.72 -15.70
CA SER A 265 -22.75 -2.68 -14.72
C SER A 265 -22.01 -2.59 -13.38
N PHE A 266 -20.69 -2.54 -13.43
CA PHE A 266 -19.88 -2.49 -12.22
C PHE A 266 -19.98 -1.15 -11.48
N LEU A 267 -19.96 -0.02 -12.19
CA LEU A 267 -20.18 1.30 -11.58
C LEU A 267 -21.55 1.40 -10.87
N HIS A 268 -22.58 0.76 -11.44
CA HIS A 268 -23.89 0.66 -10.78
C HIS A 268 -23.81 -0.14 -9.48
N THR A 269 -23.11 -1.29 -9.49
CA THR A 269 -22.87 -2.11 -8.29
C THR A 269 -22.12 -1.34 -7.20
N LEU A 270 -21.05 -0.64 -7.56
CA LEU A 270 -20.29 0.20 -6.63
C LEU A 270 -21.13 1.32 -6.01
N LYS A 271 -22.00 1.97 -6.78
CA LYS A 271 -22.90 3.00 -6.25
C LYS A 271 -23.89 2.45 -5.22
N ARG A 272 -24.39 1.22 -5.44
CA ARG A 272 -25.26 0.55 -4.46
C ARG A 272 -24.47 0.17 -3.20
N GLU A 273 -23.25 -0.35 -3.36
CA GLU A 273 -22.37 -0.66 -2.22
C GLU A 273 -22.00 0.62 -1.43
N GLU A 274 -21.82 1.75 -2.12
CA GLU A 274 -21.62 3.07 -1.52
C GLU A 274 -22.75 3.48 -0.58
N ALA A 275 -23.98 3.32 -1.03
CA ALA A 275 -25.17 3.63 -0.24
C ALA A 275 -25.28 2.78 1.04
N LEU A 276 -24.86 1.50 1.00
CA LEU A 276 -24.91 0.60 2.15
C LEU A 276 -23.86 0.89 3.22
N SER A 277 -22.71 1.45 2.81
CA SER A 277 -21.60 1.71 3.73
C SER A 277 -21.71 3.04 4.50
N GLN A 278 -22.84 3.76 4.39
CA GLN A 278 -23.08 5.00 5.12
C GLN A 278 -23.23 4.71 6.63
N GLY A 279 -22.15 4.90 7.40
CA GLY A 279 -22.11 4.71 8.86
C GLY A 279 -21.15 3.63 9.37
N GLY A 280 -20.52 2.85 8.46
CA GLY A 280 -19.48 1.89 8.80
C GLY A 280 -18.07 2.51 8.91
N PRO A 281 -17.05 1.75 9.34
CA PRO A 281 -15.66 2.21 9.31
C PRO A 281 -15.26 2.55 7.86
N LYS A 282 -14.71 3.76 7.67
CA LYS A 282 -14.26 4.24 6.35
C LYS A 282 -13.18 3.29 5.80
N ARG A 283 -13.50 2.59 4.71
CA ARG A 283 -12.57 1.74 3.95
C ARG A 283 -12.11 2.51 2.71
N MET A 284 -10.95 2.18 2.15
CA MET A 284 -10.53 2.69 0.84
C MET A 284 -11.36 2.02 -0.25
N ARG A 285 -12.03 2.82 -1.10
CA ARG A 285 -12.97 2.33 -2.11
C ARG A 285 -12.64 2.90 -3.48
N PHE A 286 -13.09 2.20 -4.51
CA PHE A 286 -12.91 2.59 -5.91
C PHE A 286 -13.44 4.01 -6.17
N LEU A 287 -14.62 4.35 -5.67
CA LEU A 287 -15.24 5.66 -5.92
C LEU A 287 -14.55 6.81 -5.18
N ASP A 288 -13.72 6.53 -4.16
CA ASP A 288 -12.93 7.55 -3.48
C ASP A 288 -11.83 8.10 -4.40
N SER A 289 -11.16 7.23 -5.17
CA SER A 289 -10.11 7.60 -6.13
C SER A 289 -10.64 7.81 -7.56
N HIS A 290 -11.79 7.22 -7.89
CA HIS A 290 -12.46 7.29 -9.20
C HIS A 290 -13.89 7.82 -9.07
N PRO A 291 -14.08 9.14 -8.89
CA PRO A 291 -15.40 9.70 -8.69
C PRO A 291 -16.37 9.34 -9.82
N SER A 292 -17.44 8.62 -9.48
CA SER A 292 -18.52 8.33 -10.44
C SER A 292 -19.43 9.55 -10.57
N THR A 293 -19.83 9.86 -11.81
CA THR A 293 -20.81 10.91 -12.10
C THR A 293 -21.97 10.29 -12.87
N PRO A 294 -23.21 10.81 -12.74
CA PRO A 294 -24.33 10.34 -13.56
C PRO A 294 -24.01 10.38 -15.07
N GLU A 295 -23.29 11.42 -15.49
CA GLU A 295 -22.77 11.58 -16.85
C GLU A 295 -21.83 10.42 -17.26
N ARG A 296 -20.88 10.02 -16.41
CA ARG A 296 -19.97 8.90 -16.71
C ARG A 296 -20.73 7.59 -16.92
N LEU A 297 -21.69 7.29 -16.04
CA LEU A 297 -22.49 6.07 -16.16
C LEU A 297 -23.28 6.04 -17.47
N GLN A 298 -23.88 7.18 -17.84
CA GLN A 298 -24.62 7.34 -19.10
C GLN A 298 -23.68 7.18 -20.31
N MET A 299 -22.61 7.97 -20.37
CA MET A 299 -21.66 7.97 -21.49
C MET A 299 -21.01 6.61 -21.71
N THR A 300 -20.60 5.95 -20.63
CA THR A 300 -20.00 4.60 -20.69
C THR A 300 -21.01 3.61 -21.29
N GLY A 301 -22.29 3.70 -20.89
CA GLY A 301 -23.34 2.85 -21.43
C GLY A 301 -23.67 3.12 -22.90
N GLU A 302 -23.67 4.38 -23.33
CA GLU A 302 -23.90 4.79 -24.73
C GLU A 302 -22.74 4.35 -25.63
N ARG A 303 -21.50 4.69 -25.26
CA ARG A 303 -20.28 4.31 -26.01
C ARG A 303 -20.15 2.80 -26.16
N ALA A 304 -20.45 2.03 -25.11
CA ALA A 304 -20.37 0.57 -25.16
C ALA A 304 -21.22 -0.04 -26.29
N ARG A 305 -22.31 0.63 -26.70
CA ARG A 305 -23.18 0.16 -27.80
C ARG A 305 -22.62 0.46 -29.18
N GLU A 306 -21.70 1.41 -29.28
CA GLU A 306 -21.07 1.84 -30.54
C GLU A 306 -19.82 1.01 -30.86
N LEU A 307 -19.26 0.30 -29.88
CA LEU A 307 -18.04 -0.47 -30.04
C LEU A 307 -18.33 -1.88 -30.60
N GLU A 308 -17.60 -2.24 -31.65
CA GLU A 308 -17.59 -3.61 -32.15
C GLU A 308 -16.69 -4.49 -31.29
N ARG A 309 -17.27 -5.54 -30.70
CA ARG A 309 -16.55 -6.52 -29.89
C ARG A 309 -15.88 -7.57 -30.78
N SER A 310 -14.60 -7.83 -30.52
CA SER A 310 -13.88 -8.93 -31.15
C SER A 310 -14.44 -10.29 -30.72
N VAL A 311 -14.56 -11.22 -31.66
CA VAL A 311 -15.08 -12.57 -31.40
C VAL A 311 -13.95 -13.44 -30.83
N ILE A 312 -13.74 -13.35 -29.52
CA ILE A 312 -12.75 -14.17 -28.82
C ILE A 312 -13.42 -14.73 -27.57
N ALA A 313 -13.31 -16.04 -27.35
CA ALA A 313 -13.90 -16.68 -26.19
C ALA A 313 -13.40 -16.05 -24.87
N PRO A 314 -14.28 -15.82 -23.88
CA PRO A 314 -13.88 -15.43 -22.54
C PRO A 314 -13.05 -16.54 -21.88
N ILE A 315 -12.30 -16.21 -20.82
CA ILE A 315 -11.52 -17.20 -20.05
C ILE A 315 -12.48 -18.05 -19.22
N ALA A 316 -13.49 -17.43 -18.61
CA ALA A 316 -14.62 -18.08 -17.99
C ALA A 316 -15.65 -18.46 -19.06
N SER A 317 -15.92 -19.75 -19.24
CA SER A 317 -16.78 -20.23 -20.35
C SER A 317 -18.26 -19.90 -20.17
N SER A 318 -18.68 -19.56 -18.95
CA SER A 318 -20.06 -19.21 -18.61
C SER A 318 -20.10 -18.36 -17.34
N HIS A 319 -21.25 -17.79 -17.01
CA HIS A 319 -21.46 -17.11 -15.73
C HIS A 319 -21.23 -18.05 -14.53
N VAL A 320 -21.63 -19.32 -14.63
CA VAL A 320 -21.38 -20.32 -13.57
C VAL A 320 -19.89 -20.61 -13.40
N ASP A 321 -19.13 -20.74 -14.51
CA ASP A 321 -17.67 -20.89 -14.43
C ASP A 321 -17.01 -19.65 -13.80
N PHE A 322 -17.45 -18.44 -14.18
CA PHE A 322 -16.99 -17.20 -13.58
C PHE A 322 -17.20 -17.20 -12.05
N LEU A 323 -18.41 -17.50 -11.59
CA LEU A 323 -18.71 -17.59 -10.16
C LEU A 323 -17.85 -18.64 -9.48
N GLY A 324 -17.68 -19.82 -10.10
CA GLY A 324 -16.83 -20.91 -9.61
C GLY A 324 -15.37 -20.51 -9.42
N ARG A 325 -14.85 -19.57 -10.21
CA ARG A 325 -13.50 -19.02 -10.05
C ARG A 325 -13.34 -18.11 -8.83
N LEU A 326 -14.45 -17.62 -8.26
CA LEU A 326 -14.48 -16.81 -7.03
C LEU A 326 -14.75 -17.65 -5.77
N GLU A 327 -15.15 -18.92 -5.92
CA GLU A 327 -15.46 -19.85 -4.83
C GLU A 327 -14.27 -19.97 -3.85
N GLY A 328 -14.53 -19.75 -2.57
CA GLY A 328 -13.55 -19.77 -1.48
C GLY A 328 -12.71 -18.49 -1.36
N LEU A 329 -13.05 -17.40 -2.05
CA LEU A 329 -12.39 -16.10 -1.85
C LEU A 329 -12.66 -15.60 -0.42
N ARG A 330 -11.64 -15.05 0.25
CA ARG A 330 -11.79 -14.49 1.59
C ARG A 330 -12.48 -13.13 1.55
N VAL A 331 -13.56 -12.95 2.32
CA VAL A 331 -14.39 -11.72 2.35
C VAL A 331 -14.22 -10.91 3.66
N GLY A 332 -13.58 -11.48 4.69
CA GLY A 332 -13.27 -10.81 5.97
C GLY A 332 -11.77 -10.59 6.22
N PRO A 333 -11.35 -10.01 7.35
CA PRO A 333 -9.92 -9.88 7.70
C PRO A 333 -9.15 -11.21 7.56
N ASN A 334 -7.86 -11.15 7.22
CA ASN A 334 -7.02 -12.34 7.14
C ASN A 334 -6.62 -12.78 8.57
N PRO A 335 -7.07 -13.94 9.08
CA PRO A 335 -6.72 -14.40 10.42
C PRO A 335 -5.22 -14.67 10.58
N ALA A 336 -4.49 -14.94 9.49
CA ALA A 336 -3.02 -15.05 9.52
C ALA A 336 -2.35 -13.76 10.00
N GLU A 337 -2.98 -12.59 9.79
CA GLU A 337 -2.53 -11.28 10.29
C GLU A 337 -3.11 -10.95 11.68
N GLY A 338 -3.81 -11.91 12.29
CA GLY A 338 -4.45 -11.80 13.59
C GLY A 338 -5.92 -11.38 13.54
N GLN A 339 -6.65 -11.72 14.60
CA GLN A 339 -8.09 -11.51 14.71
C GLN A 339 -8.48 -11.05 16.11
N PHE A 340 -9.37 -10.06 16.17
CA PHE A 340 -10.02 -9.66 17.41
C PHE A 340 -11.26 -10.50 17.68
N ILE A 341 -11.36 -11.02 18.91
CA ILE A 341 -12.56 -11.64 19.48
C ILE A 341 -12.88 -10.87 20.76
N GLY A 342 -13.84 -9.95 20.67
CA GLY A 342 -14.06 -8.94 21.71
C GLY A 342 -12.80 -8.09 21.89
N ARG A 343 -12.28 -8.02 23.12
CA ARG A 343 -11.04 -7.30 23.48
C ARG A 343 -9.76 -8.13 23.33
N GLN A 344 -9.87 -9.40 22.97
CA GLN A 344 -8.73 -10.30 22.81
C GLN A 344 -8.25 -10.28 21.37
N PHE A 345 -6.97 -10.03 21.16
CA PHE A 345 -6.27 -10.21 19.91
C PHE A 345 -5.62 -11.60 19.89
N LEU A 346 -5.85 -12.37 18.84
CA LEU A 346 -5.30 -13.70 18.64
C LEU A 346 -4.48 -13.69 17.35
N HIS A 347 -3.24 -14.18 17.40
CA HIS A 347 -2.40 -14.33 16.22
C HIS A 347 -2.03 -15.81 16.03
N PRO A 348 -2.66 -16.52 15.06
CA PRO A 348 -2.46 -17.96 14.89
C PRO A 348 -1.04 -18.31 14.44
N ASP A 349 -0.47 -17.54 13.53
CA ASP A 349 0.82 -17.86 12.91
C ASP A 349 1.99 -17.56 13.85
N LEU A 350 1.96 -16.38 14.48
CA LEU A 350 2.90 -15.97 15.54
C LEU A 350 2.59 -16.57 16.92
N SER A 351 1.55 -17.41 17.00
CA SER A 351 1.21 -18.22 18.17
C SER A 351 1.13 -17.46 19.51
N PHE A 352 0.51 -16.29 19.53
CA PHE A 352 0.23 -15.53 20.76
C PHE A 352 -1.19 -14.97 20.83
N SER A 353 -1.57 -14.54 22.03
CA SER A 353 -2.76 -13.73 22.28
C SER A 353 -2.44 -12.58 23.23
N LEU A 354 -3.19 -11.50 23.10
CA LEU A 354 -3.05 -10.28 23.90
C LEU A 354 -4.44 -9.73 24.21
N SER A 355 -4.65 -9.12 25.37
CA SER A 355 -5.91 -8.48 25.72
C SER A 355 -5.75 -6.98 25.87
N PHE A 356 -6.68 -6.23 25.28
CA PHE A 356 -6.78 -4.78 25.50
C PHE A 356 -7.82 -4.45 26.58
N PRO A 357 -7.75 -3.24 27.18
CA PRO A 357 -8.71 -2.86 28.20
C PRO A 357 -10.12 -2.71 27.64
N GLU A 358 -11.11 -2.88 28.50
CA GLU A 358 -12.53 -2.78 28.11
C GLU A 358 -12.89 -1.37 27.62
N GLY A 359 -13.76 -1.30 26.60
CA GLY A 359 -14.21 -0.05 26.00
C GLY A 359 -13.21 0.60 25.04
N TRP A 360 -11.99 0.08 24.92
CA TRP A 360 -11.00 0.60 23.97
C TRP A 360 -11.37 0.18 22.55
N LYS A 361 -11.25 1.13 21.61
CA LYS A 361 -11.49 0.87 20.20
C LYS A 361 -10.24 0.26 19.57
N THR A 362 -10.37 -0.96 19.08
CA THR A 362 -9.25 -1.75 18.55
C THR A 362 -9.21 -1.76 17.02
N TYR A 363 -8.00 -1.80 16.48
CA TYR A 363 -7.71 -1.83 15.06
C TYR A 363 -6.60 -2.85 14.81
N ASN A 364 -6.79 -3.72 13.82
CA ASN A 364 -5.74 -4.60 13.33
C ASN A 364 -5.29 -4.12 11.96
N ALA A 365 -3.99 -3.95 11.79
CA ALA A 365 -3.33 -3.72 10.52
C ALA A 365 -2.14 -4.70 10.39
N ARG A 366 -1.68 -4.91 9.17
CA ARG A 366 -0.54 -5.77 8.90
C ARG A 366 0.67 -5.28 9.69
N GLY A 367 1.23 -6.15 10.53
CA GLY A 367 2.39 -5.85 11.39
C GLY A 367 2.13 -4.92 12.58
N ARG A 368 0.92 -4.39 12.75
CA ARG A 368 0.62 -3.41 13.81
C ARG A 368 -0.81 -3.53 14.35
N VAL A 369 -0.92 -3.67 15.67
CA VAL A 369 -2.20 -3.66 16.38
C VAL A 369 -2.30 -2.39 17.21
N THR A 370 -3.46 -1.74 17.19
CA THR A 370 -3.68 -0.49 17.92
C THR A 370 -4.98 -0.54 18.71
N ALA A 371 -4.97 -0.01 19.92
CA ALA A 371 -6.16 0.20 20.73
C ALA A 371 -6.18 1.65 21.24
N ILE A 372 -7.33 2.31 21.12
CA ILE A 372 -7.51 3.73 21.48
C ILE A 372 -8.50 3.80 22.63
N ALA A 373 -8.15 4.53 23.69
CA ALA A 373 -9.02 4.75 24.84
C ALA A 373 -10.30 5.53 24.44
N PRO A 374 -11.42 5.38 25.17
CA PRO A 374 -12.66 6.09 24.87
C PRO A 374 -12.53 7.61 24.75
N GLY A 375 -11.65 8.23 25.53
CA GLY A 375 -11.37 9.67 25.49
C GLY A 375 -10.44 10.11 24.36
N ALA A 376 -9.91 9.18 23.57
CA ALA A 376 -8.87 9.41 22.55
C ALA A 376 -7.60 10.12 23.08
N ASP A 377 -7.38 10.06 24.39
CA ASP A 377 -6.27 10.66 25.13
C ASP A 377 -5.17 9.65 25.49
N ALA A 378 -5.40 8.37 25.20
CA ALA A 378 -4.42 7.28 25.31
C ALA A 378 -4.56 6.26 24.18
N VAL A 379 -3.41 5.67 23.79
CA VAL A 379 -3.29 4.66 22.74
C VAL A 379 -2.31 3.58 23.20
N ALA A 380 -2.60 2.32 22.89
CA ALA A 380 -1.69 1.20 23.02
C ALA A 380 -1.40 0.61 21.63
N VAL A 381 -0.13 0.39 21.32
CA VAL A 381 0.33 -0.12 20.03
C VAL A 381 1.19 -1.35 20.25
N LEU A 382 0.94 -2.43 19.51
CA LEU A 382 1.78 -3.63 19.44
C LEU A 382 2.40 -3.73 18.05
N GLU A 383 3.72 -3.90 18.00
CA GLU A 383 4.51 -4.06 16.77
C GLU A 383 5.59 -5.12 16.95
N ILE A 384 6.08 -5.68 15.84
CA ILE A 384 7.32 -6.47 15.82
C ILE A 384 8.46 -5.52 15.47
N VAL A 385 9.47 -5.43 16.32
CA VAL A 385 10.58 -4.47 16.16
C VAL A 385 11.92 -5.14 15.87
N GLY A 386 11.98 -6.46 15.92
CA GLY A 386 13.17 -7.21 15.63
C GLY A 386 12.97 -8.72 15.65
N ARG A 387 14.03 -9.44 15.29
CA ARG A 387 14.16 -10.89 15.44
C ARG A 387 15.14 -11.21 16.56
N GLY A 388 14.96 -12.33 17.22
CA GLY A 388 15.80 -12.78 18.32
C GLY A 388 15.04 -12.90 19.64
N ASP A 389 15.79 -13.00 20.73
CA ASP A 389 15.30 -13.24 22.08
C ASP A 389 15.82 -12.24 23.13
N ASP A 390 16.66 -11.27 22.72
CA ASP A 390 17.17 -10.21 23.59
C ASP A 390 16.32 -8.92 23.50
N PRO A 391 15.41 -8.66 24.47
CA PRO A 391 14.65 -7.41 24.50
C PRO A 391 15.53 -6.17 24.79
N TRP A 392 16.72 -6.32 25.38
CA TRP A 392 17.61 -5.19 25.65
C TRP A 392 18.22 -4.61 24.38
N GLU A 393 18.48 -5.43 23.38
CA GLU A 393 18.96 -4.96 22.08
C GLU A 393 17.95 -4.00 21.45
N ALA A 394 16.67 -4.36 21.42
CA ALA A 394 15.61 -3.51 20.90
C ALA A 394 15.42 -2.23 21.72
N ALA A 395 15.47 -2.32 23.05
CA ALA A 395 15.34 -1.17 23.94
C ALA A 395 16.48 -0.15 23.73
N ARG A 396 17.74 -0.62 23.65
CA ARG A 396 18.91 0.24 23.37
C ARG A 396 18.81 0.90 22.01
N LYS A 397 18.43 0.14 20.98
CA LYS A 397 18.26 0.67 19.63
C LYS A 397 17.25 1.82 19.59
N LEU A 398 16.07 1.67 20.21
CA LEU A 398 15.10 2.76 20.28
C LEU A 398 15.65 3.97 21.06
N GLY A 399 16.34 3.73 22.17
CA GLY A 399 16.96 4.80 22.96
C GLY A 399 18.05 5.58 22.23
N GLU A 400 18.74 4.97 21.26
CA GLU A 400 19.73 5.62 20.40
C GLU A 400 19.06 6.41 19.26
N GLU A 401 17.93 5.92 18.73
CA GLU A 401 17.21 6.51 17.60
C GLU A 401 16.20 7.60 18.00
N ALA A 402 15.67 7.54 19.22
CA ALA A 402 14.63 8.43 19.73
C ALA A 402 15.08 9.24 20.94
N ASP A 403 14.77 10.54 20.94
CA ASP A 403 15.00 11.45 22.07
C ASP A 403 13.97 11.22 23.19
N ILE A 404 14.15 10.11 23.93
CA ILE A 404 13.29 9.72 25.05
C ILE A 404 13.92 10.21 26.36
N ARG A 405 13.18 11.03 27.10
CA ARG A 405 13.54 11.41 28.47
C ARG A 405 12.94 10.41 29.45
N TYR A 406 13.72 9.41 29.82
CA TYR A 406 13.30 8.38 30.76
C TYR A 406 13.02 8.95 32.16
N SER A 407 11.94 8.50 32.80
CA SER A 407 11.64 8.84 34.19
C SER A 407 12.51 8.08 35.19
N LYS A 408 12.93 6.87 34.80
CA LYS A 408 13.92 6.02 35.46
C LYS A 408 14.64 5.17 34.42
N GLU A 409 15.79 4.60 34.76
CA GLU A 409 16.48 3.67 33.87
C GLU A 409 15.54 2.52 33.44
N PRO A 410 15.58 2.09 32.17
CA PRO A 410 14.88 0.89 31.74
C PRO A 410 15.20 -0.27 32.67
N GLU A 411 14.22 -1.10 32.98
CA GLU A 411 14.37 -2.21 33.91
C GLU A 411 13.83 -3.50 33.31
N GLU A 412 14.43 -4.63 33.71
CA GLU A 412 13.90 -5.94 33.39
C GLU A 412 12.97 -6.42 34.51
N LEU A 413 11.82 -6.94 34.12
CA LEU A 413 10.76 -7.37 35.02
C LEU A 413 10.02 -8.59 34.48
N LEU A 414 9.32 -9.29 35.37
CA LEU A 414 8.47 -10.42 35.01
C LEU A 414 7.00 -9.99 34.98
N LEU A 415 6.42 -9.84 33.78
CA LEU A 415 4.98 -9.57 33.59
C LEU A 415 4.31 -10.77 32.93
N GLY A 416 3.24 -11.27 33.54
CA GLY A 416 2.58 -12.49 33.05
C GLY A 416 3.51 -13.70 32.99
N GLY A 417 4.56 -13.74 33.82
CA GLY A 417 5.60 -14.77 33.80
C GLY A 417 6.61 -14.66 32.65
N LYS A 418 6.63 -13.55 31.91
CA LYS A 418 7.54 -13.31 30.77
C LYS A 418 8.61 -12.28 31.13
N ARG A 419 9.82 -12.48 30.61
CA ARG A 419 10.89 -11.49 30.67
C ARG A 419 10.51 -10.31 29.79
N VAL A 420 10.35 -9.14 30.40
CA VAL A 420 10.02 -7.89 29.73
C VAL A 420 11.03 -6.83 30.14
N VAL A 421 11.58 -6.11 29.17
CA VAL A 421 12.28 -4.85 29.45
C VAL A 421 11.26 -3.74 29.35
N ARG A 422 11.12 -2.92 30.39
CA ARG A 422 10.16 -1.82 30.43
C ARG A 422 10.86 -0.50 30.69
N ALA A 423 10.43 0.54 29.98
CA ALA A 423 10.89 1.90 30.18
C ALA A 423 9.71 2.88 30.15
N ILE A 424 9.68 3.84 31.07
CA ILE A 424 8.69 4.90 31.10
C ILE A 424 9.41 6.23 30.89
N GLY A 425 8.83 7.13 30.12
CA GLY A 425 9.44 8.42 29.88
C GLY A 425 8.56 9.40 29.10
N LEU A 426 9.20 10.44 28.60
CA LEU A 426 8.58 11.43 27.72
C LEU A 426 9.23 11.38 26.33
N LEU A 427 8.40 11.26 25.30
CA LEU A 427 8.80 11.34 23.90
C LEU A 427 7.99 12.45 23.23
N ARG A 428 8.68 13.50 22.74
CA ARG A 428 8.05 14.66 22.06
C ARG A 428 6.86 15.27 22.84
N GLY A 429 6.98 15.33 24.18
CA GLY A 429 5.95 15.91 25.07
C GLY A 429 4.76 14.98 25.37
N LYS A 430 4.83 13.69 25.00
CA LYS A 430 3.86 12.66 25.38
C LYS A 430 4.49 11.70 26.37
N ALA A 431 3.70 11.23 27.34
CA ALA A 431 4.12 10.12 28.19
C ALA A 431 4.08 8.82 27.40
N VAL A 432 5.15 8.04 27.51
CA VAL A 432 5.31 6.74 26.86
C VAL A 432 5.62 5.65 27.89
N ASP A 433 4.96 4.51 27.72
CA ASP A 433 5.23 3.26 28.43
C ASP A 433 5.67 2.22 27.40
N LEU A 434 6.96 1.91 27.38
CA LEU A 434 7.59 1.07 26.39
C LEU A 434 7.90 -0.29 27.02
N SER A 435 7.42 -1.37 26.41
CA SER A 435 7.69 -2.73 26.87
C SER A 435 8.16 -3.60 25.72
N TRP A 436 9.32 -4.23 25.86
CA TRP A 436 9.87 -5.19 24.89
C TRP A 436 9.86 -6.59 25.46
N LEU A 437 9.33 -7.54 24.70
CA LEU A 437 9.24 -8.93 25.12
C LEU A 437 9.55 -9.89 23.96
N PRO A 438 10.39 -10.92 24.19
CA PRO A 438 10.67 -11.94 23.20
C PRO A 438 9.56 -12.99 23.17
N HIS A 439 9.17 -13.42 21.97
CA HIS A 439 8.27 -14.56 21.77
C HIS A 439 8.50 -15.18 20.38
N ASP A 440 8.66 -16.49 20.33
CA ASP A 440 8.80 -17.28 19.09
C ASP A 440 9.83 -16.73 18.07
N GLY A 441 10.98 -16.28 18.56
CA GLY A 441 12.07 -15.76 17.72
C GLY A 441 11.89 -14.31 17.24
N TYR A 442 10.88 -13.61 17.74
CA TYR A 442 10.63 -12.18 17.48
C TYR A 442 10.68 -11.36 18.77
N ILE A 443 11.04 -10.10 18.62
CA ILE A 443 10.90 -9.09 19.68
C ILE A 443 9.67 -8.24 19.39
N TYR A 444 8.71 -8.29 20.30
CA TYR A 444 7.52 -7.46 20.27
C TYR A 444 7.73 -6.22 21.11
N GLN A 445 7.27 -5.08 20.62
CA GLN A 445 7.17 -3.85 21.38
C GLN A 445 5.70 -3.53 21.61
N ILE A 446 5.33 -3.34 22.88
CA ILE A 446 4.04 -2.77 23.28
C ILE A 446 4.31 -1.36 23.79
N THR A 447 3.69 -0.38 23.15
CA THR A 447 3.85 1.05 23.47
C THR A 447 2.54 1.64 23.92
N GLY A 448 2.48 2.08 25.18
CA GLY A 448 1.44 2.97 25.68
C GLY A 448 1.82 4.43 25.42
N ILE A 449 0.91 5.23 24.87
CA ILE A 449 1.10 6.66 24.60
C ILE A 449 -0.08 7.42 25.19
N CYS A 450 0.18 8.46 25.97
CA CYS A 450 -0.87 9.36 26.46
C CYS A 450 -0.32 10.77 26.70
N THR A 451 -1.19 11.70 27.13
CA THR A 451 -0.70 12.97 27.71
C THR A 451 -0.01 12.68 29.05
N GLU A 452 0.90 13.55 29.45
CA GLU A 452 1.60 13.41 30.74
C GLU A 452 0.63 13.38 31.92
N SER A 453 -0.38 14.27 31.92
CA SER A 453 -1.43 14.30 32.94
C SER A 453 -2.32 13.05 32.99
N ALA A 454 -2.43 12.31 31.89
CA ALA A 454 -3.27 11.12 31.82
C ALA A 454 -2.51 9.85 32.24
N PHE A 455 -1.20 9.93 32.45
CA PHE A 455 -0.37 8.76 32.76
C PHE A 455 -0.76 8.09 34.08
N GLU A 456 -1.13 8.86 35.11
CA GLU A 456 -1.63 8.31 36.38
C GLU A 456 -2.89 7.44 36.20
N THR A 457 -3.70 7.73 35.17
CA THR A 457 -4.91 6.96 34.86
C THR A 457 -4.62 5.73 34.01
N TYR A 458 -3.66 5.82 33.08
CA TYR A 458 -3.44 4.81 32.04
C TYR A 458 -2.22 3.90 32.28
N GLY A 459 -1.26 4.26 33.12
CA GLY A 459 -0.02 3.49 33.33
C GLY A 459 -0.26 2.04 33.73
N GLU A 460 -1.17 1.80 34.69
CA GLU A 460 -1.56 0.43 35.09
C GLU A 460 -2.30 -0.31 33.98
N ARG A 461 -3.08 0.40 33.15
CA ARG A 461 -3.77 -0.21 32.00
C ARG A 461 -2.76 -0.65 30.94
N PHE A 462 -1.72 0.14 30.66
CA PHE A 462 -0.64 -0.26 29.75
C PHE A 462 0.10 -1.49 30.27
N ALA A 463 0.47 -1.50 31.56
CA ALA A 463 1.08 -2.68 32.19
C ALA A 463 0.19 -3.93 32.10
N SER A 464 -1.13 -3.76 32.27
CA SER A 464 -2.11 -4.87 32.15
C SER A 464 -2.17 -5.46 30.74
N VAL A 465 -1.99 -4.65 29.69
CA VAL A 465 -1.93 -5.14 28.31
C VAL A 465 -0.71 -6.04 28.17
N VAL A 466 0.48 -5.55 28.56
CA VAL A 466 1.74 -6.31 28.49
C VAL A 466 1.65 -7.63 29.28
N GLY A 467 1.12 -7.58 30.50
CA GLY A 467 0.96 -8.76 31.36
C GLY A 467 -0.06 -9.78 30.85
N SER A 468 -0.90 -9.41 29.88
CA SER A 468 -1.86 -10.32 29.24
C SER A 468 -1.32 -11.02 27.99
N PHE A 469 -0.09 -10.70 27.57
CA PHE A 469 0.56 -11.38 26.46
C PHE A 469 0.81 -12.84 26.86
N GLU A 470 0.26 -13.78 26.09
CA GLU A 470 0.33 -15.22 26.39
C GLU A 470 0.51 -16.03 25.11
N PRO A 471 1.18 -17.20 25.15
CA PRO A 471 1.17 -18.14 24.03
C PRO A 471 -0.27 -18.53 23.66
N LEU A 472 -0.53 -18.73 22.36
CA LEU A 472 -1.86 -19.06 21.89
C LEU A 472 -2.22 -20.51 22.25
N THR A 473 -3.24 -20.68 23.10
CA THR A 473 -3.73 -22.01 23.48
C THR A 473 -4.57 -22.65 22.38
N ALA A 474 -4.67 -23.99 22.38
CA ALA A 474 -5.53 -24.72 21.43
C ALA A 474 -7.01 -24.27 21.50
N ALA A 475 -7.52 -23.99 22.70
CA ALA A 475 -8.88 -23.51 22.89
C ALA A 475 -9.11 -22.10 22.33
N ARG A 476 -8.10 -21.22 22.39
CA ARG A 476 -8.16 -19.89 21.74
C ARG A 476 -8.03 -20.01 20.22
N ARG A 477 -7.09 -20.83 19.74
CA ARG A 477 -6.92 -21.10 18.30
C ARG A 477 -8.21 -21.60 17.64
N ALA A 478 -8.95 -22.50 18.30
CA ALA A 478 -10.22 -23.03 17.79
C ALA A 478 -11.36 -21.99 17.67
N GLN A 479 -11.22 -20.80 18.26
CA GLN A 479 -12.19 -19.71 18.13
C GLN A 479 -11.97 -18.88 16.88
N ILE A 480 -10.79 -18.97 16.26
CA ILE A 480 -10.43 -18.16 15.10
C ILE A 480 -11.26 -18.63 13.90
N ARG A 481 -11.89 -17.66 13.22
CA ARG A 481 -12.75 -17.91 12.06
C ARG A 481 -12.20 -17.28 10.81
N ASP A 482 -12.38 -18.01 9.71
CA ASP A 482 -12.22 -17.51 8.36
C ASP A 482 -13.60 -17.21 7.75
N VAL A 483 -13.69 -16.24 6.85
CA VAL A 483 -14.93 -15.92 6.15
C VAL A 483 -14.70 -16.09 4.66
N ARG A 484 -15.30 -17.14 4.09
CA ARG A 484 -15.07 -17.61 2.72
C ARG A 484 -16.32 -17.50 1.88
N LEU A 485 -16.19 -17.00 0.65
CA LEU A 485 -17.27 -16.92 -0.31
C LEU A 485 -17.67 -18.33 -0.77
N ARG A 486 -18.95 -18.67 -0.65
CA ARG A 486 -19.54 -19.93 -1.10
C ARG A 486 -20.66 -19.67 -2.09
N LEU A 487 -20.78 -20.52 -3.11
CA LEU A 487 -21.87 -20.51 -4.06
C LEU A 487 -23.01 -21.39 -3.56
N ILE A 488 -24.11 -20.75 -3.14
CA ILE A 488 -25.29 -21.46 -2.63
C ILE A 488 -26.39 -21.41 -3.69
N PRO A 489 -26.92 -22.57 -4.15
CA PRO A 489 -28.06 -22.58 -5.04
C PRO A 489 -29.34 -22.21 -4.29
N ALA A 490 -30.15 -21.35 -4.90
CA ALA A 490 -31.48 -21.01 -4.43
C ALA A 490 -32.50 -22.12 -4.72
N ARG A 491 -33.52 -22.25 -3.86
CA ARG A 491 -34.57 -23.28 -3.96
C ARG A 491 -35.76 -22.91 -4.86
N GLY A 492 -35.90 -21.65 -5.24
CA GLY A 492 -36.95 -21.18 -6.17
C GLY A 492 -38.13 -20.45 -5.53
N ASP A 493 -38.36 -20.69 -4.25
CA ASP A 493 -39.45 -20.15 -3.44
C ASP A 493 -38.95 -19.34 -2.24
N GLU A 494 -37.63 -19.15 -2.11
CA GLU A 494 -37.01 -18.47 -0.99
C GLU A 494 -36.55 -17.04 -1.34
N SER A 495 -36.71 -16.12 -0.39
CA SER A 495 -36.13 -14.78 -0.44
C SER A 495 -34.62 -14.82 -0.18
N ILE A 496 -33.91 -13.72 -0.47
CA ILE A 496 -32.49 -13.61 -0.13
C ILE A 496 -32.25 -13.75 1.39
N GLU A 497 -33.16 -13.21 2.21
CA GLU A 497 -33.08 -13.32 3.67
C GLU A 497 -33.21 -14.78 4.13
N GLN A 498 -34.16 -15.53 3.56
CA GLN A 498 -34.34 -16.95 3.86
C GLN A 498 -33.11 -17.77 3.44
N LEU A 499 -32.54 -17.46 2.26
CA LEU A 499 -31.32 -18.07 1.78
C LEU A 499 -30.13 -17.79 2.72
N LEU A 500 -29.95 -16.54 3.15
CA LEU A 500 -28.87 -16.13 4.06
C LEU A 500 -28.95 -16.86 5.40
N LYS A 501 -30.15 -16.93 5.98
CA LYS A 501 -30.40 -17.67 7.22
C LYS A 501 -30.12 -19.15 7.07
N ARG A 502 -30.53 -19.75 5.95
CA ARG A 502 -30.28 -21.17 5.64
C ARG A 502 -28.78 -21.46 5.45
N ALA A 503 -28.06 -20.55 4.80
CA ALA A 503 -26.65 -20.71 4.50
C ALA A 503 -25.74 -20.39 5.71
N GLY A 504 -26.23 -19.61 6.69
CA GLY A 504 -25.40 -19.11 7.79
C GLY A 504 -24.42 -18.03 7.33
N SER A 505 -24.85 -17.19 6.38
CA SER A 505 -24.02 -16.11 5.84
C SER A 505 -23.77 -15.01 6.86
N VAL A 506 -22.61 -14.37 6.78
CA VAL A 506 -22.28 -13.20 7.62
C VAL A 506 -22.77 -11.88 7.02
N TRP A 507 -23.23 -11.87 5.77
CA TRP A 507 -23.82 -10.68 5.13
C TRP A 507 -25.29 -10.50 5.50
N GLY A 508 -25.72 -9.23 5.53
CA GLY A 508 -27.15 -8.87 5.54
C GLY A 508 -27.80 -9.01 4.15
N PRO A 509 -29.15 -8.93 4.08
CA PRO A 509 -29.91 -9.00 2.82
C PRO A 509 -29.42 -8.02 1.75
N ASP A 510 -29.22 -6.75 2.10
CA ASP A 510 -28.82 -5.73 1.15
C ASP A 510 -27.39 -5.92 0.64
N GLU A 511 -26.45 -6.26 1.53
CA GLU A 511 -25.05 -6.55 1.15
C GLU A 511 -24.99 -7.71 0.17
N ALA A 512 -25.72 -8.79 0.46
CA ALA A 512 -25.81 -9.95 -0.41
C ALA A 512 -26.50 -9.62 -1.74
N ALA A 513 -27.54 -8.79 -1.72
CA ALA A 513 -28.23 -8.38 -2.94
C ALA A 513 -27.30 -7.57 -3.85
N VAL A 514 -26.58 -6.59 -3.31
CA VAL A 514 -25.59 -5.79 -4.05
C VAL A 514 -24.48 -6.66 -4.61
N ALA A 515 -23.87 -7.51 -3.77
CA ALA A 515 -22.78 -8.38 -4.20
C ALA A 515 -23.18 -9.35 -5.33
N ASN A 516 -24.47 -9.69 -5.44
CA ASN A 516 -25.00 -10.62 -6.43
C ASN A 516 -25.76 -9.93 -7.58
N ALA A 517 -25.70 -8.60 -7.70
CA ALA A 517 -26.46 -7.82 -8.67
C ALA A 517 -27.97 -8.15 -8.69
N LEU A 518 -28.54 -8.28 -7.48
CA LEU A 518 -29.95 -8.55 -7.22
C LEU A 518 -30.62 -7.33 -6.56
N GLU A 519 -31.94 -7.24 -6.63
CA GLU A 519 -32.71 -6.40 -5.69
C GLU A 519 -33.05 -7.21 -4.44
N THR A 520 -33.09 -6.56 -3.27
CA THR A 520 -33.29 -7.23 -1.97
C THR A 520 -34.58 -8.04 -1.91
N GLU A 521 -35.66 -7.51 -2.51
CA GLU A 521 -36.99 -8.14 -2.52
C GLU A 521 -37.24 -9.04 -3.73
N SER A 522 -36.27 -9.23 -4.62
CA SER A 522 -36.47 -10.07 -5.81
C SER A 522 -36.54 -11.56 -5.44
N PRO A 523 -37.54 -12.32 -5.95
CA PRO A 523 -37.58 -13.76 -5.74
C PRO A 523 -36.38 -14.43 -6.41
N LEU A 524 -35.81 -15.44 -5.75
CA LEU A 524 -34.70 -16.21 -6.30
C LEU A 524 -35.22 -17.43 -7.06
N HIS A 525 -34.89 -17.52 -8.35
CA HIS A 525 -35.22 -18.71 -9.16
C HIS A 525 -34.43 -19.95 -8.71
N ALA A 526 -35.05 -21.11 -8.84
CA ALA A 526 -34.44 -22.39 -8.46
C ALA A 526 -33.13 -22.62 -9.23
N GLY A 527 -32.08 -23.03 -8.51
CA GLY A 527 -30.76 -23.30 -9.07
C GLY A 527 -29.91 -22.06 -9.35
N LYS A 528 -30.42 -20.84 -9.16
CA LYS A 528 -29.59 -19.63 -9.23
C LYS A 528 -28.52 -19.70 -8.15
N LEU A 529 -27.25 -19.62 -8.55
CA LEU A 529 -26.12 -19.55 -7.63
C LEU A 529 -26.02 -18.15 -7.06
N VAL A 530 -25.87 -18.06 -5.73
CA VAL A 530 -25.69 -16.81 -4.99
C VAL A 530 -24.40 -16.93 -4.20
N LYS A 531 -23.51 -15.93 -4.36
CA LYS A 531 -22.26 -15.80 -3.60
C LYS A 531 -22.58 -15.31 -2.19
N LEU A 532 -22.27 -16.13 -1.19
CA LEU A 532 -22.52 -15.82 0.21
C LEU A 532 -21.26 -16.10 1.05
N PRO A 533 -20.77 -15.15 1.87
CA PRO A 533 -19.64 -15.39 2.75
C PRO A 533 -20.06 -16.19 3.98
N ILE A 534 -19.45 -17.34 4.17
CA ILE A 534 -19.72 -18.26 5.28
C ILE A 534 -18.55 -18.24 6.25
N SER A 535 -18.87 -18.18 7.54
CA SER A 535 -17.88 -18.28 8.62
C SER A 535 -17.49 -19.74 8.85
N GLU A 536 -16.19 -20.03 8.80
CA GLU A 536 -15.60 -21.36 8.88
C GLU A 536 -14.48 -21.37 9.93
N PRO A 537 -14.18 -22.51 10.59
CA PRO A 537 -12.97 -22.62 11.40
C PRO A 537 -11.71 -22.27 10.57
N TYR A 538 -10.82 -21.47 11.13
CA TYR A 538 -9.50 -21.26 10.55
C TYR A 538 -8.58 -22.42 10.98
N ASN A 539 -8.18 -23.26 10.01
CA ASN A 539 -7.37 -24.45 10.24
C ASN A 539 -5.90 -24.22 9.91
#